data_AF-A0A0A6Q212-F1
#
_entry.id   AF-A0A0A6Q212-F1
#
_cell.length_a   1.000
_cell.length_b   1.000
_cell.length_c   1.000
_cell.angle_alpha   90.00
_cell.angle_beta   90.00
_cell.angle_gamma   90.00
#
_symmetry.space_group_name_H-M   'P 1'
#
loop_
_entity.id
_entity.type
_entity.pdbx_description
1 polymer ?
#
loop_
_entity_poly.entity_id
_entity_poly.type
_entity_poly.pdbx_seq_one_letter_code
_entity_poly.pdbx_strand_id
1 'polypeptide(L)'
;MKKMIIFDPAMCCSTGVCGPSVNPELLRVATTINVLKNKGVIIERYNLSQNPQAFIDNKTISDILNSNGVKVLPVTMVDGIVVKHGSYPTNEEFCSLLGIPAEFLKSNIKIKRSGKCNCKGGCC
;
A
#
# COMPACT_ATOMS: atom_id res chain seq x y z
N MET A 1 -8.22 -17.37 5.22
CA MET A 1 -7.46 -16.38 4.43
C MET A 1 -6.45 -15.74 5.36
N LYS A 2 -5.23 -15.47 4.88
CA LYS A 2 -4.18 -14.86 5.70
C LYS A 2 -4.55 -13.41 6.05
N LYS A 3 -4.28 -12.98 7.29
CA LYS A 3 -4.54 -11.61 7.75
C LYS A 3 -3.28 -10.78 7.56
N MET A 4 -3.33 -9.78 6.68
CA MET A 4 -2.24 -8.82 6.50
C MET A 4 -2.58 -7.47 7.11
N ILE A 5 -1.61 -6.91 7.85
CA ILE A 5 -1.68 -5.58 8.46
C ILE A 5 -0.42 -4.79 8.07
N ILE A 6 -0.60 -3.54 7.65
CA ILE A 6 0.50 -2.61 7.37
C ILE A 6 0.47 -1.47 8.38
N PHE A 7 1.60 -1.26 9.04
CA PHE A 7 1.85 -0.18 9.97
C PHE A 7 2.65 0.89 9.23
N ASP A 8 1.98 1.97 8.84
CA ASP A 8 2.52 3.05 8.04
C ASP A 8 3.26 4.10 8.88
N PRO A 9 4.23 4.83 8.29
CA PRO A 9 4.82 6.00 8.93
C PRO A 9 3.76 7.07 9.26
N ALA A 10 4.14 8.06 10.05
CA ALA A 10 3.30 9.24 10.29
C ALA A 10 2.99 9.94 8.95
N MET A 11 1.71 10.01 8.57
CA MET A 11 1.25 10.67 7.34
C MET A 11 0.03 11.53 7.65
N CYS A 12 -0.28 12.49 6.77
CA CYS A 12 -1.44 13.36 6.93
C CYS A 12 -2.79 12.66 6.64
N CYS A 13 -2.77 11.51 5.95
CA CYS A 13 -3.94 10.72 5.58
C CYS A 13 -3.60 9.23 5.49
N SER A 14 -4.63 8.38 5.48
CA SER A 14 -4.51 6.92 5.55
C SER A 14 -3.71 6.28 4.40
N THR A 15 -3.65 6.90 3.23
CA THR A 15 -2.85 6.41 2.09
C THR A 15 -1.54 7.15 1.89
N GLY A 16 -1.40 8.34 2.49
CA GLY A 16 -0.30 9.27 2.23
C GLY A 16 -0.24 9.84 0.81
N VAL A 17 -1.34 9.72 0.04
CA VAL A 17 -1.45 10.24 -1.34
C VAL A 17 -1.97 11.69 -1.37
N CYS A 18 -2.22 12.29 -0.22
CA CYS A 18 -2.65 13.68 -0.08
C CYS A 18 -1.46 14.65 -0.16
N GLY A 19 -1.50 15.62 -1.08
CA GLY A 19 -0.50 16.69 -1.19
C GLY A 19 -0.17 17.08 -2.64
N PRO A 20 0.55 18.20 -2.84
CA PRO A 20 0.90 18.69 -4.17
C PRO A 20 1.88 17.79 -4.93
N SER A 21 2.58 16.90 -4.23
CA SER A 21 3.53 15.95 -4.83
C SER A 21 3.23 14.55 -4.29
N VAL A 22 2.60 13.73 -5.13
CA VAL A 22 2.24 12.35 -4.79
C VAL A 22 3.47 11.46 -4.87
N ASN A 23 3.75 10.70 -3.81
CA ASN A 23 4.77 9.66 -3.83
C ASN A 23 4.27 8.48 -4.70
N PRO A 24 4.97 8.12 -5.81
CA PRO A 24 4.56 7.02 -6.69
C PRO A 24 4.40 5.69 -5.98
N GLU A 25 5.18 5.45 -4.93
CA GLU A 25 5.11 4.20 -4.18
C GLU A 25 3.85 4.11 -3.32
N LEU A 26 3.48 5.20 -2.66
CA LEU A 26 2.22 5.27 -1.90
C LEU A 26 1.01 5.11 -2.83
N LEU A 27 1.08 5.66 -4.04
CA LEU A 27 0.07 5.48 -5.07
C LEU A 27 -0.03 4.01 -5.53
N ARG A 28 1.11 3.36 -5.79
CA ARG A 28 1.13 1.93 -6.17
C ARG A 28 0.48 1.09 -5.08
N VAL A 29 0.91 1.27 -3.82
CA VAL A 29 0.41 0.49 -2.68
C VAL A 29 -1.08 0.73 -2.45
N ALA A 30 -1.54 1.99 -2.49
CA ALA A 30 -2.97 2.32 -2.37
C ALA A 30 -3.79 1.66 -3.49
N THR A 31 -3.29 1.68 -4.72
CA THR A 31 -3.93 1.03 -5.88
C THR A 31 -3.99 -0.48 -5.69
N THR A 32 -2.88 -1.11 -5.32
CA THR A 32 -2.77 -2.56 -5.07
C THR A 32 -3.76 -3.00 -3.99
N ILE A 33 -3.79 -2.31 -2.85
CA ILE A 33 -4.71 -2.63 -1.75
C ILE A 33 -6.17 -2.46 -2.18
N ASN A 34 -6.49 -1.42 -2.97
CA ASN A 34 -7.85 -1.23 -3.49
C ASN A 34 -8.27 -2.34 -4.47
N VAL A 35 -7.37 -2.77 -5.36
CA VAL A 35 -7.62 -3.91 -6.27
C VAL A 35 -7.87 -5.19 -5.48
N LEU A 36 -7.07 -5.45 -4.44
CA LEU A 36 -7.24 -6.63 -3.57
C LEU A 36 -8.55 -6.58 -2.80
N LYS A 37 -8.89 -5.40 -2.25
CA LYS A 37 -10.17 -5.18 -1.56
C LYS A 37 -11.37 -5.49 -2.46
N ASN A 38 -11.33 -5.06 -3.72
CA ASN A 38 -12.38 -5.35 -4.71
C ASN A 38 -12.48 -6.85 -5.07
N LYS A 39 -11.43 -7.63 -4.79
CA LYS A 39 -11.40 -9.09 -4.95
C LYS A 39 -11.69 -9.84 -3.63
N GLY A 40 -12.17 -9.13 -2.60
CA GLY A 40 -12.52 -9.71 -1.30
C GLY A 40 -11.34 -9.92 -0.35
N VAL A 41 -10.14 -9.45 -0.72
CA VAL A 41 -8.93 -9.57 0.10
C VAL A 41 -8.75 -8.29 0.91
N ILE A 42 -8.94 -8.37 2.22
CA ILE A 42 -8.88 -7.21 3.12
C ILE A 42 -7.47 -7.10 3.70
N ILE A 43 -6.85 -5.93 3.53
CA ILE A 43 -5.58 -5.56 4.16
C ILE A 43 -5.87 -4.39 5.09
N GLU A 44 -5.55 -4.56 6.38
CA GLU A 44 -5.67 -3.49 7.37
C GLU A 44 -4.47 -2.55 7.27
N ARG A 45 -4.70 -1.25 7.44
CA ARG A 45 -3.66 -0.23 7.49
C ARG A 45 -3.84 0.65 8.70
N TYR A 46 -2.76 0.89 9.42
CA TYR A 46 -2.72 1.82 10.54
C TYR A 46 -1.64 2.86 10.30
N ASN A 47 -2.02 4.13 10.41
CA ASN A 47 -1.09 5.24 10.29
C ASN A 47 -0.63 5.70 11.68
N LEU A 48 0.67 5.93 11.89
CA LEU A 48 1.17 6.33 13.22
C LEU A 48 0.53 7.62 13.76
N SER A 49 0.23 8.60 12.89
CA SER A 49 -0.41 9.86 13.28
C SER A 49 -1.89 9.70 13.61
N GLN A 50 -2.61 8.81 12.92
CA GLN A 50 -4.07 8.67 13.05
C GLN A 50 -4.47 7.53 13.98
N ASN A 51 -3.61 6.53 14.15
CA ASN A 51 -3.88 5.29 14.87
C ASN A 51 -2.75 4.92 15.84
N PRO A 52 -2.24 5.84 16.69
CA PRO A 52 -1.10 5.56 17.56
C PRO A 52 -1.34 4.36 18.49
N GLN A 53 -2.59 4.17 18.94
CA GLN A 53 -2.96 3.04 19.81
C GLN A 53 -2.69 1.68 19.16
N ALA A 54 -2.85 1.53 17.85
CA ALA A 54 -2.59 0.26 17.16
C ALA A 54 -1.10 -0.17 17.21
N PHE A 55 -0.19 0.80 17.34
CA PHE A 55 1.24 0.55 17.47
C PHE A 55 1.65 0.21 18.91
N ILE A 56 0.85 0.63 19.90
CA ILE A 56 1.03 0.32 21.31
C ILE A 56 0.43 -1.07 21.61
N ASP A 57 -0.76 -1.34 21.10
CA ASP A 57 -1.49 -2.60 21.35
C ASP A 57 -0.78 -3.82 20.75
N ASN A 58 -0.07 -3.63 19.64
CA ASN A 58 0.73 -4.70 19.05
C ASN A 58 2.14 -4.70 19.65
N LYS A 59 2.38 -5.58 20.62
CA LYS A 59 3.66 -5.70 21.33
C LYS A 59 4.86 -5.83 20.38
N THR A 60 4.77 -6.66 19.34
CA THR A 60 5.85 -6.84 18.36
C THR A 60 6.21 -5.54 17.66
N ILE A 61 5.21 -4.75 17.26
CA ILE A 61 5.41 -3.45 16.60
C ILE A 61 5.96 -2.42 17.60
N SER A 62 5.43 -2.40 18.83
CA SER A 62 5.92 -1.53 19.89
C SER A 62 7.41 -1.78 20.18
N ASP A 63 7.81 -3.05 20.33
CA ASP A 63 9.19 -3.44 20.60
C ASP A 63 10.14 -3.05 19.44
N ILE A 64 9.72 -3.24 18.19
CA ILE A 64 10.45 -2.82 17.00
C ILE A 64 10.64 -1.29 16.98
N LEU A 65 9.58 -0.52 17.28
CA LEU A 65 9.67 0.93 17.30
C LEU A 65 10.54 1.45 18.45
N ASN A 66 10.50 0.81 19.63
CA ASN A 66 11.34 1.19 20.76
C ASN A 66 12.82 0.90 20.49
N SER A 67 13.13 -0.19 19.77
CA SER A 67 14.51 -0.62 19.51
C SER A 67 15.13 0.08 18.30
N ASN A 68 14.36 0.26 17.22
CA ASN A 68 14.87 0.74 15.93
C ASN A 68 14.37 2.15 15.57
N GLY A 69 13.44 2.70 16.34
CA GLY A 69 12.79 3.98 16.07
C GLY A 69 11.79 3.92 14.92
N VAL A 70 11.12 5.05 14.66
CA VAL A 70 10.07 5.16 13.62
C VAL A 70 10.58 5.06 12.18
N LYS A 71 11.91 5.08 11.97
CA LYS A 71 12.54 4.94 10.64
C LYS A 71 12.38 3.55 10.04
N VAL A 72 12.01 2.56 10.85
CA VAL A 72 11.74 1.18 10.42
C VAL A 72 10.38 1.04 9.73
N LEU A 73 9.52 2.06 9.79
CA LEU A 73 8.23 2.07 9.10
C LEU A 73 8.42 2.27 7.59
N PRO A 74 7.52 1.71 6.74
CA PRO A 74 6.37 0.88 7.12
C PRO A 74 6.78 -0.52 7.56
N VAL A 75 5.99 -1.15 8.44
CA VAL A 75 6.14 -2.56 8.84
C VAL A 75 4.94 -3.36 8.35
N THR A 76 5.18 -4.49 7.68
CA THR A 76 4.15 -5.40 7.18
C THR A 76 4.12 -6.66 8.03
N MET A 77 2.93 -7.05 8.47
CA MET A 77 2.69 -8.23 9.27
C MET A 77 1.67 -9.14 8.57
N VAL A 78 1.90 -10.44 8.61
CA VAL A 78 0.98 -11.47 8.09
C VAL A 78 0.77 -12.53 9.17
N ASP A 79 -0.47 -12.78 9.54
CA ASP A 79 -0.87 -13.74 10.58
C ASP A 79 -0.09 -13.54 11.90
N GLY A 80 0.14 -12.28 12.28
CA GLY A 80 0.86 -11.90 13.51
C GLY A 80 2.38 -11.91 13.39
N ILE A 81 2.94 -12.29 12.23
CA ILE A 81 4.39 -12.38 12.00
C ILE A 81 4.85 -11.21 11.13
N VAL A 82 5.89 -10.50 11.56
CA VAL A 82 6.51 -9.45 10.75
C VAL A 82 7.25 -10.07 9.58
N VAL A 83 6.88 -9.67 8.37
CA VAL A 83 7.44 -10.22 7.11
C VAL A 83 8.30 -9.21 6.35
N LYS A 84 8.11 -7.90 6.61
CA LYS A 84 8.86 -6.84 5.94
C LYS A 84 8.84 -5.56 6.76
N HIS A 85 9.91 -4.77 6.67
CA HIS A 85 9.97 -3.44 7.26
C HIS A 85 10.83 -2.48 6.41
N GLY A 86 10.69 -1.17 6.62
CA GLY A 86 11.41 -0.11 5.91
C GLY A 86 10.99 0.11 4.46
N SER A 87 10.14 -0.75 3.90
CA SER A 87 9.58 -0.63 2.56
C SER A 87 8.28 -1.42 2.43
N TYR A 88 7.43 -1.04 1.49
CA TYR A 88 6.19 -1.75 1.22
C TYR A 88 6.45 -3.05 0.44
N PRO A 89 5.53 -4.03 0.53
CA PRO A 89 5.59 -5.20 -0.33
C PRO A 89 5.46 -4.84 -1.81
N THR A 90 6.22 -5.51 -2.68
CA THR A 90 6.00 -5.49 -4.13
C THR A 90 4.68 -6.18 -4.47
N ASN A 91 4.20 -6.04 -5.71
CA ASN A 91 2.96 -6.71 -6.12
C ASN A 91 3.10 -8.24 -6.05
N GLU A 92 4.28 -8.76 -6.38
CA GLU A 92 4.62 -10.18 -6.28
C GLU A 92 4.64 -10.63 -4.81
N GLU A 93 5.24 -9.83 -3.92
CA GLU A 93 5.25 -10.11 -2.49
C GLU A 93 3.85 -10.09 -1.90
N PHE A 94 2.99 -9.11 -2.25
CA PHE A 94 1.59 -9.13 -1.83
C PHE A 94 0.90 -10.44 -2.20
N CYS A 95 1.07 -10.91 -3.43
CA CYS A 95 0.45 -12.15 -3.89
C CYS A 95 0.99 -13.37 -3.13
N SER A 96 2.31 -13.48 -3.01
CA SER A 96 2.97 -14.60 -2.34
C SER A 96 2.65 -14.65 -0.85
N LEU A 97 2.74 -13.50 -0.17
CA LEU A 97 2.46 -13.38 1.26
C LEU A 97 1.00 -13.72 1.58
N LEU A 98 0.04 -13.27 0.76
CA LEU A 98 -1.38 -13.55 0.94
C LEU A 98 -1.82 -14.92 0.41
N GLY A 99 -0.94 -15.63 -0.32
CA GLY A 99 -1.26 -16.93 -0.93
C GLY A 99 -2.31 -16.83 -2.05
N ILE A 100 -2.30 -15.73 -2.80
CA ILE A 100 -3.23 -15.48 -3.90
C ILE A 100 -2.50 -15.51 -5.25
N PRO A 101 -3.17 -15.90 -6.34
CA PRO A 101 -2.53 -15.93 -7.65
C PRO A 101 -2.21 -14.52 -8.14
N ALA A 102 -1.08 -14.36 -8.84
CA ALA A 102 -0.63 -13.07 -9.37
C ALA A 102 -1.65 -12.38 -10.28
N GLU A 103 -2.59 -13.14 -10.84
CA GLU A 103 -3.75 -12.66 -11.60
C GLU A 103 -4.66 -11.71 -10.80
N PHE A 104 -4.56 -11.72 -9.47
CA PHE A 104 -5.23 -10.75 -8.62
C PHE A 104 -4.75 -9.33 -8.87
N LEU A 105 -3.48 -9.15 -9.20
CA LEU A 105 -2.88 -7.84 -9.45
C LEU A 105 -2.55 -7.58 -10.91
N LYS A 106 -2.66 -8.59 -11.79
CA LYS A 106 -2.66 -8.40 -13.24
C LYS A 106 -3.94 -7.68 -13.66
N SER A 107 -3.94 -6.37 -13.52
CA SER A 107 -4.90 -5.52 -14.20
C SER A 107 -4.51 -5.50 -15.67
N ASN A 108 -5.40 -5.96 -16.55
CA ASN A 108 -5.33 -5.67 -17.98
C ASN A 108 -5.30 -4.15 -18.15
N ILE A 109 -4.11 -3.55 -18.14
CA ILE A 109 -3.95 -2.16 -18.54
C ILE A 109 -4.19 -2.13 -20.06
N LYS A 110 -5.45 -2.13 -20.47
CA LYS A 110 -5.82 -1.44 -21.70
C LYS A 110 -5.57 0.02 -21.42
N ILE A 111 -4.33 0.47 -21.65
CA ILE A 111 -4.05 1.88 -21.86
C ILE A 111 -4.89 2.25 -23.08
N LYS A 112 -6.15 2.69 -22.87
CA LYS A 112 -6.78 3.55 -23.85
C LYS A 112 -5.92 4.81 -23.82
N ARG A 113 -4.97 4.89 -24.76
CA ARG A 113 -4.35 6.15 -25.15
C ARG A 113 -5.48 7.04 -25.67
N SER A 114 -6.23 7.68 -24.78
CA SER A 114 -7.06 8.82 -25.13
C SER A 114 -6.09 9.97 -25.39
N GLY A 115 -5.79 10.20 -26.65
CA GLY A 115 -4.92 11.30 -27.05
C GLY A 115 -4.19 11.12 -28.36
N LYS A 116 -4.82 10.56 -29.40
CA LYS A 116 -4.43 10.90 -30.76
C LYS A 116 -5.02 12.29 -31.04
N CYS A 117 -4.27 13.34 -30.68
CA CYS A 117 -4.55 14.68 -31.16
C CYS A 117 -4.27 14.67 -32.67
N ASN A 118 -5.30 14.33 -33.45
CA ASN A 118 -5.30 14.47 -34.89
C ASN A 118 -5.59 15.93 -35.20
N CYS A 119 -4.57 16.80 -35.08
CA CYS A 119 -4.60 18.12 -35.70
C CYS A 119 -4.54 17.92 -37.22
N LYS A 120 -5.72 17.69 -37.82
CA LYS A 120 -5.93 17.74 -39.26
C LYS A 120 -6.78 18.96 -39.57
N GLY A 121 -6.15 19.95 -40.22
CA GLY A 121 -6.84 20.99 -40.98
C GLY A 121 -7.40 22.12 -40.12
N GLY A 122 -6.99 23.35 -40.45
CA GLY A 122 -7.47 24.55 -39.77
C GLY A 122 -8.96 24.81 -39.97
N CYS A 123 -9.51 25.68 -39.12
CA CYS A 123 -10.36 26.82 -39.46
C CYS A 123 -10.85 27.52 -38.19
N CYS A 124 -10.83 28.86 -38.29
CA CYS A 124 -11.63 29.88 -37.59
C CYS A 124 -11.40 30.08 -36.08
#